data_AF-A0A945HY73-F1
#
_entry.id   AF-A0A945HY73-F1
#
_cell.length_a   1.000
_cell.length_b   1.000
_cell.length_c   1.000
_cell.angle_alpha   90.00
_cell.angle_beta   90.00
_cell.angle_gamma   90.00
#
_symmetry.space_group_name_H-M   'P 1'
#
loop_
_entity.id
_entity.type
_entity.pdbx_description
1 polymer ?
#
loop_
_entity_poly.entity_id
_entity_poly.type
_entity_poly.pdbx_seq_one_letter_code
_entity_poly.pdbx_strand_id
1 'polypeptide(L)'
;MKFRIAAFLSLFVLFSNSAFADLTDIDGYRFYESITYLYDSEVIDGYPDGTFRPGKMVNRAELTKMVIAGFYYGPFDEYSSDCFTDVKADDWFSSYVCFAKDEGILDGYPDGSFGPDNDITQPEALKIIYNALDEVVPESGDDWYDMYLNYSEDLGMYYFNSNDAAGYKVKRGEISYFVNWLVNIDTLDQILPEEFYGGEVDYSYNENYNDYNFYYEDVVYDETFATYSINEDDISLVSGNGTVEHQEIWDYFSAMIPYEYRENLVEFIIFTDGSDGTLAMVDSYLYYDENETPIRDEWALNVDIEDAFIDGELYADSSDTYGLTYTLIHEFGHLLTLTIEQVEPVDWYTEEEYNTAFEACDGVFIREGCADEDSYITAFYEDFWTDIYGEWDEIQYILDDDEYYDALYTFYLDHEEQFVNDYAATDLGEDIAESFAYFVVREKPLGDSIWEEKMLFFYDYDEFVDLRHSIRAAM
;
A
#
# COMPACT_ATOMS: atom_id res chain seq x y z
N MET A 1 1.00 33.58 -17.90
CA MET A 1 0.96 33.57 -16.42
C MET A 1 0.76 32.11 -16.10
N LYS A 2 1.83 31.41 -15.69
CA LYS A 2 1.81 29.96 -15.46
C LYS A 2 0.90 29.71 -14.26
N PHE A 3 -0.30 29.17 -14.48
CA PHE A 3 -1.19 28.74 -13.41
C PHE A 3 -0.89 27.27 -13.12
N ARG A 4 0.20 27.04 -12.39
CA ARG A 4 0.41 25.75 -11.72
C ARG A 4 -0.48 25.70 -10.49
N ILE A 5 -0.92 24.51 -10.12
CA ILE A 5 -1.45 24.29 -8.78
C ILE A 5 -0.28 24.57 -7.83
N ALA A 6 -0.30 25.75 -7.20
CA ALA A 6 0.39 25.89 -5.93
C ALA A 6 -0.52 25.19 -4.92
N ALA A 7 0.04 24.23 -4.18
CA ALA A 7 -0.61 23.62 -3.04
C ALA A 7 -1.42 24.67 -2.25
N PHE A 8 -2.63 24.27 -1.85
CA PHE A 8 -3.69 25.04 -1.19
C PHE A 8 -4.61 25.93 -2.04
N LEU A 9 -5.77 25.37 -2.37
CA LEU A 9 -7.04 25.98 -1.99
C LEU A 9 -8.11 24.90 -1.79
N SER A 10 -8.35 24.55 -0.52
CA SER A 10 -9.62 23.96 -0.08
C SER A 10 -10.74 24.93 -0.47
N LEU A 11 -11.27 24.72 -1.67
CA LEU A 11 -12.43 25.42 -2.18
C LEU A 11 -13.62 24.52 -1.88
N PHE A 12 -14.38 24.86 -0.84
CA PHE A 12 -15.67 24.26 -0.53
C PHE A 12 -16.58 24.37 -1.77
N VAL A 13 -16.58 23.34 -2.63
CA VAL A 13 -17.56 23.16 -3.67
C VAL A 13 -18.79 22.54 -2.99
N LEU A 14 -19.91 23.26 -3.06
CA LEU A 14 -21.20 22.67 -2.72
C LEU A 14 -21.48 21.57 -3.74
N PHE A 15 -21.19 20.32 -3.38
CA PHE A 15 -21.57 19.17 -4.19
C PHE A 15 -23.09 19.16 -4.35
N SER A 16 -23.55 19.52 -5.54
CA SER A 16 -24.81 18.97 -6.01
C SER A 16 -24.57 17.49 -6.25
N ASN A 17 -25.32 16.62 -5.57
CA ASN A 17 -25.41 15.19 -5.87
C ASN A 17 -25.82 14.99 -7.34
N SER A 18 -24.84 15.09 -8.24
CA SER A 18 -24.84 14.43 -9.52
C SER A 18 -24.30 13.04 -9.20
N ALA A 19 -25.14 12.02 -9.34
CA ALA A 19 -24.66 10.65 -9.32
C ALA A 19 -23.67 10.51 -10.49
N PHE A 20 -22.38 10.63 -10.20
CA PHE A 20 -21.35 10.12 -11.09
C PHE A 20 -21.55 8.61 -11.19
N ALA A 21 -21.33 8.07 -12.38
CA ALA A 21 -21.49 6.64 -12.58
C ALA A 21 -20.31 5.95 -11.91
N ASP A 22 -20.56 5.13 -10.89
CA ASP A 22 -19.52 4.27 -10.30
C ASP A 22 -18.87 3.43 -11.42
N LEU A 23 -17.54 3.47 -11.46
CA LEU A 23 -16.74 2.67 -12.39
C LEU A 23 -16.88 1.19 -11.99
N THR A 24 -17.43 0.37 -12.87
CA THR A 24 -17.92 -0.99 -12.52
C THR A 24 -16.85 -2.07 -12.46
N ASP A 25 -15.61 -1.77 -12.83
CA ASP A 25 -14.50 -2.73 -12.98
C ASP A 25 -13.25 -2.32 -12.19
N ILE A 26 -13.41 -1.45 -11.20
CA ILE A 26 -12.33 -1.06 -10.30
C ILE A 26 -12.54 -1.57 -8.88
N ASP A 27 -13.75 -2.05 -8.53
CA ASP A 27 -14.03 -2.64 -7.22
C ASP A 27 -13.07 -3.78 -6.92
N GLY A 28 -12.34 -3.69 -5.81
CA GLY A 28 -11.32 -4.65 -5.41
C GLY A 28 -9.98 -4.50 -6.14
N TYR A 29 -9.89 -3.65 -7.17
CA TYR A 29 -8.62 -3.40 -7.83
C TYR A 29 -7.69 -2.60 -6.91
N ARG A 30 -6.43 -3.02 -6.79
CA ARG A 30 -5.43 -2.42 -5.88
C ARG A 30 -5.21 -0.91 -6.01
N PHE A 31 -5.55 -0.30 -7.15
CA PHE A 31 -5.48 1.16 -7.34
C PHE A 31 -6.84 1.86 -7.29
N TYR A 32 -7.84 1.22 -6.71
CA TYR A 32 -9.19 1.75 -6.61
C TYR A 32 -9.19 3.18 -6.05
N GLU A 33 -8.47 3.47 -4.96
CA GLU A 33 -8.50 4.80 -4.33
C GLU A 33 -7.94 5.88 -5.25
N SER A 34 -6.77 5.60 -5.86
CA SER A 34 -6.14 6.55 -6.79
C SER A 34 -6.99 6.79 -8.03
N ILE A 35 -7.63 5.74 -8.56
CA ILE A 35 -8.53 5.85 -9.70
C ILE A 35 -9.78 6.65 -9.31
N THR A 36 -10.36 6.39 -8.13
CA THR A 36 -11.56 7.07 -7.65
C THR A 36 -11.29 8.56 -7.41
N TYR A 37 -10.20 8.89 -6.71
CA TYR A 37 -9.82 10.28 -6.45
C TYR A 37 -9.61 11.07 -7.75
N LEU A 38 -8.85 10.53 -8.71
CA LEU A 38 -8.60 11.21 -9.97
C LEU A 38 -9.85 11.30 -10.84
N TYR A 39 -10.77 10.34 -10.73
CA TYR A 39 -12.05 10.35 -11.45
C TYR A 39 -12.97 11.45 -10.88
N ASP A 40 -13.10 11.51 -9.55
CA ASP A 40 -13.89 12.52 -8.84
C ASP A 40 -13.32 13.94 -9.01
N SER A 41 -12.01 14.04 -9.20
CA SER A 41 -11.30 15.28 -9.51
C SER A 41 -11.34 15.67 -11.00
N GLU A 42 -12.06 14.92 -11.84
CA GLU A 42 -12.18 15.10 -13.30
C GLU A 42 -10.83 14.98 -14.07
N VAL A 43 -9.78 14.46 -13.42
CA VAL A 43 -8.45 14.25 -13.99
C VAL A 43 -8.44 13.07 -14.94
N ILE A 44 -9.20 12.01 -14.65
CA ILE A 44 -9.37 10.83 -15.52
C ILE A 44 -10.83 10.60 -15.88
N ASP A 45 -11.05 9.84 -16.95
CA ASP A 45 -12.38 9.42 -17.39
C ASP A 45 -12.42 7.91 -17.59
N GLY A 46 -13.60 7.33 -17.37
CA GLY A 46 -13.94 5.98 -17.78
C GLY A 46 -14.38 5.89 -19.24
N TYR A 47 -14.65 4.67 -19.68
CA TYR A 47 -15.24 4.35 -20.97
C TYR A 47 -16.78 4.51 -20.94
N PRO A 48 -17.43 4.72 -22.10
CA PRO A 48 -18.89 4.89 -22.18
C PRO A 48 -19.72 3.71 -21.67
N ASP A 49 -19.10 2.54 -21.45
CA ASP A 49 -19.73 1.35 -20.87
C ASP A 49 -19.68 1.31 -19.35
N GLY A 50 -19.14 2.35 -18.69
CA GLY A 50 -19.05 2.44 -17.23
C GLY A 50 -17.83 1.70 -16.65
N THR A 51 -16.81 1.42 -17.46
CA THR A 51 -15.57 0.77 -17.03
C THR A 51 -14.39 1.73 -17.08
N PHE A 52 -13.36 1.55 -16.26
CA PHE A 52 -12.09 2.25 -16.32
C PHE A 52 -11.01 1.45 -17.06
N ARG A 53 -11.08 0.12 -16.97
CA ARG A 53 -10.14 -0.86 -17.53
C ARG A 53 -8.71 -0.65 -17.04
N PRO A 54 -8.46 -0.78 -15.73
CA PRO A 54 -7.17 -0.43 -15.16
C PRO A 54 -6.01 -1.28 -15.70
N GLY A 55 -6.24 -2.56 -16.02
CA GLY A 55 -5.23 -3.43 -16.63
C GLY A 55 -4.95 -3.17 -18.12
N LYS A 56 -5.68 -2.25 -18.77
CA LYS A 56 -5.43 -1.90 -20.18
C LYS A 56 -4.21 -0.98 -20.27
N MET A 57 -3.34 -1.22 -21.26
CA MET A 57 -2.28 -0.28 -21.61
C MET A 57 -2.84 1.11 -21.90
N VAL A 58 -2.18 2.13 -21.34
CA VAL A 58 -2.50 3.53 -21.55
C VAL A 58 -1.84 4.02 -22.84
N ASN A 59 -2.61 4.72 -23.67
CA ASN A 59 -2.05 5.35 -24.86
C ASN A 59 -1.52 6.76 -24.57
N ARG A 60 -0.74 7.30 -25.50
CA ARG A 60 -0.10 8.62 -25.38
C ARG A 60 -1.11 9.76 -25.17
N ALA A 61 -2.29 9.68 -25.78
CA ALA A 61 -3.34 10.68 -25.62
C ALA A 61 -3.98 10.65 -24.22
N GLU A 62 -4.33 9.45 -23.75
CA GLU A 62 -4.84 9.18 -22.40
C GLU A 62 -3.84 9.69 -21.35
N LEU A 63 -2.58 9.30 -21.43
CA LEU A 63 -1.54 9.74 -20.49
C LEU A 63 -1.40 11.28 -20.48
N THR A 64 -1.34 11.91 -21.66
CA THR A 64 -1.19 13.37 -21.74
C THR A 64 -2.39 14.09 -21.12
N LYS A 65 -3.62 13.58 -21.32
CA LYS A 65 -4.80 14.15 -20.66
C LYS A 65 -4.68 14.05 -19.13
N MET A 66 -4.31 12.89 -18.61
CA MET A 66 -4.18 12.66 -17.17
C MET A 66 -3.16 13.61 -16.53
N VAL A 67 -1.97 13.72 -17.13
CA VAL A 67 -0.89 14.59 -16.61
C VAL A 67 -1.29 16.07 -16.68
N ILE A 68 -1.82 16.53 -17.81
CA ILE A 68 -2.16 17.95 -17.97
C ILE A 68 -3.35 18.34 -17.10
N ALA A 69 -4.39 17.50 -17.01
CA ALA A 69 -5.53 17.76 -16.14
C ALA A 69 -5.17 17.67 -14.66
N GLY A 70 -4.21 16.81 -14.28
CA GLY A 70 -3.73 16.68 -12.90
C GLY A 70 -2.92 17.89 -12.42
N PHE A 71 -2.02 18.43 -13.24
CA PHE A 71 -1.07 19.46 -12.79
C PHE A 71 -1.41 20.91 -13.20
N TYR A 72 -2.32 21.10 -14.14
CA TYR A 72 -2.63 22.42 -14.70
C TYR A 72 -4.11 22.77 -14.57
N TYR A 73 -4.39 24.07 -14.39
CA TYR A 73 -5.76 24.60 -14.45
C TYR A 73 -5.88 25.64 -15.56
N GLY A 74 -6.88 25.50 -16.41
CA GLY A 74 -7.17 26.51 -17.42
C GLY A 74 -8.34 26.12 -18.31
N PRO A 75 -8.86 27.08 -19.11
CA PRO A 75 -9.75 26.71 -20.19
C PRO A 75 -8.94 26.03 -21.30
N PHE A 76 -8.68 24.73 -21.15
CA PHE A 76 -7.93 23.94 -22.13
C PHE A 76 -8.56 23.97 -23.53
N ASP A 77 -9.88 24.17 -23.61
CA ASP A 77 -10.63 24.33 -24.87
C ASP A 77 -10.00 25.34 -25.84
N GLU A 78 -9.34 26.39 -25.34
CA GLU A 78 -8.69 27.41 -26.16
C GLU A 78 -7.48 26.87 -26.97
N TYR A 79 -6.93 25.74 -26.57
CA TYR A 79 -5.77 25.10 -27.21
C TYR A 79 -6.15 24.11 -28.31
N SER A 80 -7.44 23.75 -28.43
CA SER A 80 -7.93 22.79 -29.42
C SER A 80 -7.55 23.20 -30.84
N SER A 81 -6.64 22.45 -31.45
CA SER A 81 -6.05 22.80 -32.74
C SER A 81 -5.42 21.59 -33.45
N ASP A 82 -5.05 21.79 -34.71
CA ASP A 82 -4.32 20.79 -35.51
C ASP A 82 -2.80 20.88 -35.23
N CYS A 83 -2.39 20.81 -33.96
CA CYS A 83 -1.01 21.06 -33.54
C CYS A 83 -0.01 19.98 -34.00
N PHE A 84 -0.49 18.78 -34.34
CA PHE A 84 0.29 17.70 -34.98
C PHE A 84 -0.43 17.18 -36.23
N THR A 85 0.28 16.44 -37.08
CA THR A 85 -0.28 15.95 -38.36
C THR A 85 -1.47 15.00 -38.18
N ASP A 86 -1.47 14.25 -37.09
CA ASP A 86 -2.44 13.23 -36.67
C ASP A 86 -3.30 13.64 -35.47
N VAL A 87 -3.25 14.91 -35.08
CA VAL A 87 -4.18 15.52 -34.10
C VAL A 87 -5.11 16.48 -34.84
N LYS A 88 -6.40 16.40 -34.56
CA LYS A 88 -7.44 17.27 -35.12
C LYS A 88 -8.10 18.06 -34.00
N ALA A 89 -8.50 19.29 -34.30
CA ALA A 89 -9.12 20.17 -33.31
C ALA A 89 -10.39 19.61 -32.65
N ASP A 90 -11.06 18.61 -33.26
CA ASP A 90 -12.25 17.94 -32.71
C ASP A 90 -11.94 16.61 -32.00
N ASP A 91 -10.68 16.20 -31.91
CA ASP A 91 -10.28 15.06 -31.07
C ASP A 91 -10.41 15.45 -29.58
N TRP A 92 -10.95 14.53 -28.76
CA TRP A 92 -11.20 14.77 -27.34
C TRP A 92 -9.94 15.12 -26.54
N PHE A 93 -8.77 14.69 -27.01
CA PHE A 93 -7.47 14.96 -26.40
C PHE A 93 -6.76 16.20 -26.96
N SER A 94 -7.29 16.83 -28.02
CA SER A 94 -6.59 17.89 -28.78
C SER A 94 -6.16 19.05 -27.90
N SER A 95 -7.06 19.53 -27.04
CA SER A 95 -6.80 20.63 -26.11
C SER A 95 -5.59 20.37 -25.20
N TYR A 96 -5.56 19.19 -24.56
CA TYR A 96 -4.48 18.79 -23.65
C TYR A 96 -3.15 18.59 -24.38
N VAL A 97 -3.17 17.91 -25.52
CA VAL A 97 -1.96 17.64 -26.32
C VAL A 97 -1.36 18.93 -26.87
N CYS A 98 -2.19 19.84 -27.37
CA CYS A 98 -1.71 21.11 -27.91
C CYS A 98 -1.25 22.07 -26.81
N PHE A 99 -1.90 22.06 -25.63
CA PHE A 99 -1.38 22.75 -24.45
C PHE A 99 0.00 22.23 -24.05
N ALA A 100 0.15 20.91 -23.93
CA ALA A 100 1.42 20.27 -23.56
C ALA A 100 2.54 20.62 -24.55
N LYS A 101 2.22 20.67 -25.85
CA LYS A 101 3.16 21.11 -26.88
C LYS A 101 3.56 22.57 -26.71
N ASP A 102 2.60 23.46 -26.53
CA ASP A 102 2.84 24.91 -26.44
C ASP A 102 3.65 25.27 -25.19
N GLU A 103 3.48 24.54 -24.09
CA GLU A 103 4.26 24.69 -22.86
C GLU A 103 5.61 23.95 -22.90
N GLY A 104 5.91 23.21 -23.98
CA GLY A 104 7.17 22.48 -24.15
C GLY A 104 7.29 21.22 -23.31
N ILE A 105 6.16 20.68 -22.85
CA ILE A 105 6.09 19.42 -22.08
C ILE A 105 6.39 18.22 -22.98
N LEU A 106 5.96 18.28 -24.25
CA LEU A 106 6.20 17.24 -25.26
C LEU A 106 6.38 17.82 -26.67
N ASP A 107 7.11 17.12 -27.54
CA ASP A 107 7.47 17.59 -28.90
C ASP A 107 6.94 16.71 -30.06
N GLY A 108 6.35 15.54 -29.75
CA GLY A 108 5.93 14.54 -30.74
C GLY A 108 7.09 13.82 -31.44
N TYR A 109 6.80 13.09 -32.52
CA TYR A 109 7.80 12.33 -33.29
C TYR A 109 8.46 13.19 -34.40
N PRO A 110 9.65 12.81 -34.87
CA PRO A 110 10.38 13.56 -35.91
C PRO A 110 9.64 13.72 -37.25
N ASP A 111 8.64 12.88 -37.52
CA ASP A 111 7.80 12.97 -38.72
C ASP A 111 6.64 13.98 -38.58
N GLY A 112 6.51 14.62 -37.42
CA GLY A 112 5.48 15.61 -37.10
C GLY A 112 4.16 15.02 -36.60
N SER A 113 4.14 13.72 -36.30
CA SER A 113 3.01 13.05 -35.63
C SER A 113 3.15 13.09 -34.10
N PHE A 114 2.04 12.91 -33.39
CA PHE A 114 2.00 12.71 -31.94
C PHE A 114 1.88 11.23 -31.57
N GLY A 115 1.21 10.43 -32.41
CA GLY A 115 0.89 9.03 -32.17
C GLY A 115 -0.13 8.80 -31.05
N PRO A 116 -1.33 9.41 -31.09
CA PRO A 116 -2.26 9.41 -29.96
C PRO A 116 -2.69 8.00 -29.51
N ASP A 117 -2.82 7.06 -30.44
CA ASP A 117 -3.27 5.68 -30.19
C ASP A 117 -2.14 4.73 -29.78
N ASN A 118 -0.88 5.16 -29.80
CA ASN A 118 0.24 4.30 -29.44
C ASN A 118 0.27 4.09 -27.92
N ASP A 119 0.45 2.84 -27.48
CA ASP A 119 0.77 2.55 -26.09
C ASP A 119 2.09 3.22 -25.72
N ILE A 120 2.10 3.95 -24.60
CA ILE A 120 3.27 4.73 -24.17
C ILE A 120 4.24 3.84 -23.38
N THR A 121 5.55 4.04 -23.56
CA THR A 121 6.52 3.38 -22.68
C THR A 121 6.67 4.12 -21.36
N GLN A 122 7.12 3.42 -20.33
CA GLN A 122 7.44 3.97 -19.01
C GLN A 122 8.34 5.21 -19.08
N PRO A 123 9.52 5.20 -19.76
CA PRO A 123 10.34 6.39 -19.86
C PRO A 123 9.76 7.52 -20.72
N GLU A 124 8.91 7.21 -21.71
CA GLU A 124 8.16 8.26 -22.42
C GLU A 124 7.16 8.96 -21.50
N ALA A 125 6.50 8.20 -20.61
CA ALA A 125 5.57 8.73 -19.62
C ALA A 125 6.29 9.59 -18.57
N LEU A 126 7.37 9.07 -17.98
CA LEU A 126 8.19 9.80 -17.01
C LEU A 126 8.70 11.12 -17.56
N LYS A 127 9.21 11.13 -18.79
CA LYS A 127 9.63 12.36 -19.46
C LYS A 127 8.49 13.39 -19.54
N ILE A 128 7.28 12.98 -19.93
CA ILE A 128 6.13 13.90 -20.01
C ILE A 128 5.78 14.44 -18.62
N ILE A 129 5.81 13.58 -17.61
CA ILE A 129 5.47 13.92 -16.22
C ILE A 129 6.48 14.91 -15.64
N TYR A 130 7.78 14.60 -15.69
CA TYR A 130 8.82 15.50 -15.17
C TYR A 130 8.87 16.83 -15.92
N ASN A 131 8.66 16.84 -17.23
CA ASN A 131 8.56 18.09 -17.97
C ASN A 131 7.29 18.89 -17.58
N ALA A 132 6.18 18.21 -17.27
CA ALA A 132 4.96 18.86 -16.79
C ALA A 132 5.17 19.49 -15.41
N LEU A 133 5.96 18.85 -14.54
CA LEU A 133 6.38 19.37 -13.25
C LEU A 133 7.45 20.48 -13.37
N ASP A 134 8.14 20.58 -14.52
CA ASP A 134 9.31 21.47 -14.78
C ASP A 134 10.54 21.06 -13.97
N GLU A 135 10.63 19.77 -13.69
CA GLU A 135 11.73 19.21 -12.93
C GLU A 135 13.00 19.17 -13.76
N VAL A 136 14.10 19.55 -13.12
CA VAL A 136 15.42 19.52 -13.73
C VAL A 136 16.02 18.14 -13.44
N VAL A 137 15.65 17.19 -14.29
CA VAL A 137 16.18 15.83 -14.24
C VAL A 137 17.67 15.85 -14.63
N PRO A 138 18.60 15.43 -13.74
CA PRO A 138 20.02 15.41 -14.05
C PRO A 138 20.35 14.43 -15.17
N GLU A 139 21.23 14.81 -16.11
CA GLU A 139 21.71 13.87 -17.13
C GLU A 139 22.46 12.70 -16.46
N SER A 140 22.01 11.48 -16.72
CA SER A 140 22.65 10.23 -16.28
C SER A 140 22.37 9.10 -17.29
N GLY A 141 23.21 8.06 -17.26
CA GLY A 141 23.13 6.90 -18.16
C GLY A 141 23.66 7.14 -19.59
N ASP A 142 23.49 6.12 -20.44
CA ASP A 142 23.99 6.07 -21.82
C ASP A 142 22.88 6.37 -22.84
N ASP A 143 21.64 5.97 -22.56
CA ASP A 143 20.47 6.20 -23.39
C ASP A 143 19.68 7.43 -22.92
N TRP A 144 18.93 8.07 -23.82
CA TRP A 144 18.21 9.33 -23.53
C TRP A 144 17.21 9.22 -22.39
N TYR A 145 16.72 8.01 -22.14
CA TYR A 145 15.71 7.74 -21.14
C TYR A 145 16.28 7.38 -19.77
N ASP A 146 17.54 6.97 -19.70
CA ASP A 146 18.16 6.49 -18.45
C ASP A 146 18.08 7.56 -17.37
N MET A 147 18.25 8.84 -17.73
CA MET A 147 18.11 9.95 -16.81
C MET A 147 16.75 10.02 -16.11
N TYR A 148 15.67 9.66 -16.80
CA TYR A 148 14.33 9.68 -16.22
C TYR A 148 14.08 8.47 -15.34
N LEU A 149 14.61 7.30 -15.71
CA LEU A 149 14.51 6.08 -14.91
C LEU A 149 15.32 6.21 -13.62
N ASN A 150 16.60 6.55 -13.73
CA ASN A 150 17.48 6.72 -12.57
C ASN A 150 16.95 7.79 -11.61
N TYR A 151 16.40 8.89 -12.14
CA TYR A 151 15.80 9.93 -11.29
C TYR A 151 14.49 9.49 -10.62
N SER A 152 13.72 8.59 -11.25
CA SER A 152 12.55 7.96 -10.62
C SER A 152 12.98 7.03 -9.48
N GLU A 153 14.03 6.26 -9.72
CA GLU A 153 14.70 5.38 -8.76
C GLU A 153 15.18 6.19 -7.54
N ASP A 154 15.89 7.30 -7.77
CA ASP A 154 16.36 8.22 -6.72
C ASP A 154 15.21 8.86 -5.91
N LEU A 155 13.99 8.92 -6.47
CA LEU A 155 12.79 9.45 -5.81
C LEU A 155 12.00 8.37 -5.05
N GLY A 156 12.50 7.13 -4.99
CA GLY A 156 11.76 6.00 -4.41
C GLY A 156 10.50 5.66 -5.19
N MET A 157 10.41 6.03 -6.47
CA MET A 157 9.23 5.78 -7.30
C MET A 157 9.30 4.39 -7.93
N TYR A 158 9.43 3.38 -7.09
CA TYR A 158 9.74 2.04 -7.52
C TYR A 158 8.61 1.42 -8.38
N TYR A 159 7.34 1.83 -8.19
CA TYR A 159 6.18 1.34 -8.99
C TYR A 159 6.34 1.61 -10.49
N PHE A 160 7.19 2.58 -10.84
CA PHE A 160 7.47 3.00 -12.19
C PHE A 160 8.84 2.52 -12.68
N ASN A 161 9.40 1.46 -12.08
CA ASN A 161 10.71 0.95 -12.44
C ASN A 161 10.68 -0.57 -12.64
N SER A 162 10.38 -1.00 -13.86
CA SER A 162 10.33 -2.43 -14.20
C SER A 162 11.67 -2.95 -14.71
N ASN A 163 11.94 -4.25 -14.54
CA ASN A 163 13.16 -4.92 -15.04
C ASN A 163 13.37 -4.82 -16.58
N ASP A 164 12.35 -4.40 -17.36
CA ASP A 164 12.44 -4.01 -18.78
C ASP A 164 11.89 -2.58 -18.99
N ALA A 165 12.28 -1.63 -18.14
CA ALA A 165 11.72 -0.28 -18.11
C ALA A 165 11.73 0.44 -19.46
N ALA A 166 12.77 0.24 -20.27
CA ALA A 166 12.87 0.85 -21.60
C ALA A 166 11.74 0.41 -22.56
N GLY A 167 11.28 -0.84 -22.44
CA GLY A 167 10.25 -1.44 -23.28
C GLY A 167 8.85 -1.48 -22.65
N TYR A 168 8.77 -1.37 -21.31
CA TYR A 168 7.55 -1.55 -20.54
C TYR A 168 6.45 -0.58 -20.98
N LYS A 169 5.26 -1.14 -21.21
CA LYS A 169 4.05 -0.37 -21.53
C LYS A 169 3.23 -0.22 -20.27
N VAL A 170 2.90 1.03 -19.96
CA VAL A 170 2.22 1.38 -18.71
C VAL A 170 0.74 1.06 -18.80
N LYS A 171 0.16 0.48 -17.75
CA LYS A 171 -1.29 0.24 -17.62
C LYS A 171 -2.00 1.48 -17.09
N ARG A 172 -3.29 1.63 -17.40
CA ARG A 172 -4.13 2.76 -16.95
C ARG A 172 -4.19 2.89 -15.43
N GLY A 173 -4.24 1.76 -14.70
CA GLY A 173 -4.21 1.74 -13.24
C GLY A 173 -2.90 2.29 -12.67
N GLU A 174 -1.76 1.79 -13.15
CA GLU A 174 -0.41 2.19 -12.70
C GLU A 174 -0.18 3.69 -12.87
N ILE A 175 -0.52 4.25 -14.03
CA ILE A 175 -0.38 5.70 -14.22
C ILE A 175 -1.36 6.50 -13.37
N SER A 176 -2.53 5.95 -13.02
CA SER A 176 -3.48 6.64 -12.13
C SER A 176 -2.93 6.73 -10.73
N TYR A 177 -2.38 5.63 -10.20
CA TYR A 177 -1.66 5.64 -8.94
C TYR A 177 -0.54 6.68 -8.93
N PHE A 178 0.30 6.67 -9.97
CA PHE A 178 1.44 7.57 -10.04
C PHE A 178 1.05 9.05 -10.17
N VAL A 179 0.07 9.39 -11.01
CA VAL A 179 -0.44 10.76 -11.11
C VAL A 179 -1.11 11.20 -9.81
N ASN A 180 -1.85 10.31 -9.15
CA ASN A 180 -2.50 10.61 -7.86
C ASN A 180 -1.47 10.95 -6.79
N TRP A 181 -0.43 10.12 -6.66
CA TRP A 181 0.67 10.34 -5.72
C TRP A 181 1.33 11.72 -5.94
N LEU A 182 1.67 12.06 -7.19
CA LEU A 182 2.27 13.35 -7.52
C LEU A 182 1.33 14.56 -7.32
N VAL A 183 0.02 14.37 -7.47
CA VAL A 183 -0.97 15.44 -7.27
C VAL A 183 -1.16 15.75 -5.78
N ASN A 184 -1.02 14.75 -4.91
CA ASN A 184 -1.25 14.90 -3.47
C ASN A 184 0.03 15.23 -2.67
N ILE A 185 1.21 15.24 -3.29
CA ILE A 185 2.42 15.68 -2.61
C ILE A 185 2.53 17.21 -2.59
N ASP A 186 2.67 17.84 -1.41
CA ASP A 186 2.71 19.31 -1.31
C ASP A 186 3.98 19.89 -1.95
N THR A 187 5.08 19.13 -1.98
CA THR A 187 6.32 19.41 -2.75
C THR A 187 7.14 18.14 -2.99
N LEU A 188 7.85 18.01 -4.13
CA LEU A 188 8.87 16.96 -4.34
C LEU A 188 9.98 16.97 -3.26
N ASP A 189 10.23 18.11 -2.61
CA ASP A 189 11.14 18.22 -1.47
C ASP A 189 10.66 17.44 -0.21
N GLN A 190 9.38 17.04 -0.14
CA GLN A 190 8.89 16.13 0.91
C GLN A 190 9.19 14.66 0.58
N ILE A 191 9.35 14.32 -0.70
CA ILE A 191 9.81 13.00 -1.17
C ILE A 191 11.32 12.86 -0.89
N LEU A 192 12.04 13.98 -0.95
CA LEU A 192 13.48 14.05 -0.70
C LEU A 192 13.80 14.94 0.51
N PRO A 193 13.63 14.47 1.76
CA PRO A 193 14.14 15.21 2.91
C PRO A 193 15.64 15.50 2.71
N GLU A 194 16.04 16.75 2.97
CA GLU A 194 17.44 17.22 2.87
C GLU A 194 18.43 16.37 3.73
N GLU A 195 17.92 15.50 4.61
CA GLU A 195 18.69 14.54 5.42
C GLU A 195 19.14 13.28 4.67
N PHE A 196 18.54 12.95 3.52
CA PHE A 196 18.95 11.81 2.70
C PHE A 196 20.36 11.99 2.10
N TYR A 197 20.84 13.25 2.03
CA TYR A 197 22.23 13.58 1.71
C TYR A 197 22.92 14.33 2.86
N GLY A 198 23.10 13.67 4.00
CA GLY A 198 24.22 13.97 4.90
C GLY A 198 23.89 14.51 6.29
N GLY A 199 22.88 13.95 6.96
CA GLY A 199 22.79 14.01 8.42
C GLY A 199 23.76 13.01 9.05
N GLU A 200 24.76 13.50 9.80
CA GLU A 200 25.62 12.65 10.63
C GLU A 200 24.75 12.05 11.75
N VAL A 201 24.12 10.89 11.50
CA VAL A 201 23.52 10.08 12.55
C VAL A 201 24.66 9.73 13.52
N ASP A 202 24.51 10.13 14.78
CA ASP A 202 25.46 9.77 15.84
C ASP A 202 25.32 8.27 16.11
N TYR A 203 26.01 7.47 15.30
CA TYR A 203 26.29 6.07 15.58
C TYR A 203 27.22 6.00 16.79
N SER A 204 26.67 6.24 17.97
CA SER A 204 27.30 5.81 19.21
C SER A 204 27.19 4.28 19.23
N TYR A 205 28.12 3.66 18.51
CA TYR A 205 28.37 2.24 18.47
C TYR A 205 28.61 1.78 19.91
N ASN A 206 27.59 1.18 20.51
CA ASN A 206 27.73 0.57 21.82
C ASN A 206 28.43 -0.78 21.60
N GLU A 207 29.76 -0.79 21.67
CA GLU A 207 30.67 -1.95 21.49
C GLU A 207 30.41 -3.15 22.44
N ASN A 208 29.26 -3.24 23.12
CA ASN A 208 28.96 -4.29 24.10
C ASN A 208 27.67 -5.09 23.87
N TYR A 209 27.02 -4.99 22.71
CA TYR A 209 25.94 -5.90 22.36
C TYR A 209 26.33 -6.74 21.13
N ASN A 210 26.79 -7.96 21.39
CA ASN A 210 26.76 -9.05 20.43
C ASN A 210 25.38 -9.71 20.53
N ASP A 211 24.32 -8.99 20.15
CA ASP A 211 22.99 -9.61 20.04
C ASP A 211 22.71 -9.90 18.57
N TYR A 212 22.66 -11.18 18.26
CA TYR A 212 22.07 -11.73 17.06
C TYR A 212 20.53 -11.72 17.22
N ASN A 213 19.95 -10.54 17.47
CA ASN A 213 18.51 -10.33 17.33
C ASN A 213 18.21 -10.16 15.83
N PHE A 214 18.11 -11.30 15.15
CA PHE A 214 17.44 -11.38 13.87
C PHE A 214 15.92 -11.19 14.16
N TYR A 215 15.25 -10.31 13.41
CA TYR A 215 13.79 -10.07 13.45
C TYR A 215 13.16 -9.43 14.69
N TYR A 216 13.88 -8.56 15.39
CA TYR A 216 13.23 -7.62 16.30
C TYR A 216 13.68 -6.22 15.93
N GLU A 217 12.96 -5.59 15.00
CA GLU A 217 12.69 -4.19 15.26
C GLU A 217 11.87 -4.19 16.54
N ASP A 218 12.53 -3.91 17.67
CA ASP A 218 11.85 -3.21 18.74
C ASP A 218 11.27 -1.98 18.05
N VAL A 219 9.96 -2.00 17.72
CA VAL A 219 9.27 -0.79 17.28
C VAL A 219 9.59 0.23 18.35
N VAL A 220 10.44 1.18 18.02
CA VAL A 220 10.89 2.19 18.97
C VAL A 220 9.69 3.10 19.13
N TYR A 221 8.81 2.76 20.07
CA TYR A 221 7.75 3.64 20.51
C TYR A 221 8.39 4.98 20.82
N ASP A 222 8.04 6.02 20.07
CA ASP A 222 8.48 7.35 20.47
C ASP A 222 7.84 7.68 21.83
N GLU A 223 6.55 7.35 22.04
CA GLU A 223 5.89 7.32 23.35
C GLU A 223 4.69 6.32 23.44
N THR A 224 4.66 5.43 24.45
CA THR A 224 3.43 4.71 24.87
C THR A 224 2.58 5.59 25.80
N PHE A 225 1.35 5.92 25.43
CA PHE A 225 0.46 6.80 26.20
C PHE A 225 -0.37 6.09 27.26
N ALA A 226 -0.92 4.92 26.91
CA ALA A 226 -1.81 4.18 27.79
C ALA A 226 -1.79 2.69 27.48
N THR A 227 -1.93 1.89 28.54
CA THR A 227 -2.14 0.44 28.44
C THR A 227 -3.42 0.10 29.16
N TYR A 228 -4.27 -0.71 28.52
CA TYR A 228 -5.52 -1.20 29.06
C TYR A 228 -5.51 -2.73 29.08
N SER A 229 -6.06 -3.32 30.14
CA SER A 229 -6.43 -4.73 30.13
C SER A 229 -7.82 -4.88 29.53
N ILE A 230 -8.02 -5.92 28.72
CA ILE A 230 -9.29 -6.24 28.08
C ILE A 230 -10.04 -7.29 28.91
N ASN A 231 -11.35 -7.12 29.04
CA ASN A 231 -12.25 -8.13 29.58
C ASN A 231 -13.59 -8.10 28.84
N GLU A 232 -13.80 -9.07 27.95
CA GLU A 232 -14.91 -9.07 26.99
C GLU A 232 -14.91 -7.77 26.16
N ASP A 233 -15.97 -6.96 26.23
CA ASP A 233 -16.09 -5.68 25.52
C ASP A 233 -15.56 -4.49 26.34
N ASP A 234 -15.16 -4.70 27.60
CA ASP A 234 -14.72 -3.63 28.48
C ASP A 234 -13.18 -3.54 28.53
N ILE A 235 -12.65 -2.30 28.48
CA ILE A 235 -11.24 -2.00 28.77
C ILE A 235 -11.07 -1.37 30.15
N SER A 236 -9.97 -1.66 30.83
CA SER A 236 -9.60 -1.09 32.12
C SER A 236 -8.18 -0.55 32.11
N LEU A 237 -8.01 0.74 32.44
CA LEU A 237 -6.70 1.39 32.43
C LEU A 237 -5.74 0.73 33.43
N VAL A 238 -4.62 0.21 32.92
CA VAL A 238 -3.53 -0.40 33.68
C VAL A 238 -2.43 0.63 33.94
N SER A 239 -2.05 1.38 32.90
CA SER A 239 -0.95 2.35 32.94
C SER A 239 -1.22 3.56 32.03
N GLY A 240 -0.53 4.67 32.27
CA GLY A 240 -0.65 5.88 31.44
C GLY A 240 -1.87 6.76 31.77
N ASN A 241 -2.41 7.45 30.76
CA ASN A 241 -3.55 8.35 30.91
C ASN A 241 -4.66 8.02 29.91
N GLY A 242 -5.80 7.55 30.40
CA GLY A 242 -6.94 7.25 29.54
C GLY A 242 -7.73 8.48 29.10
N THR A 243 -8.16 8.50 27.84
CA THR A 243 -8.93 9.58 27.22
C THR A 243 -10.26 9.05 26.67
N VAL A 244 -11.09 9.95 26.12
CA VAL A 244 -12.35 9.52 25.49
C VAL A 244 -12.10 8.94 24.11
N GLU A 245 -11.07 9.44 23.43
CA GLU A 245 -10.59 9.01 22.12
C GLU A 245 -10.08 7.56 22.16
N HIS A 246 -9.38 7.17 23.24
CA HIS A 246 -8.95 5.77 23.42
C HIS A 246 -10.17 4.82 23.52
N GLN A 247 -11.21 5.24 24.25
CA GLN A 247 -12.45 4.46 24.37
C GLN A 247 -13.20 4.43 23.04
N GLU A 248 -13.16 5.51 22.26
CA GLU A 248 -13.79 5.59 20.94
C GLU A 248 -13.16 4.61 19.94
N ILE A 249 -11.82 4.52 19.89
CA ILE A 249 -11.11 3.49 19.10
C ILE A 249 -11.53 2.09 19.54
N TRP A 250 -11.51 1.81 20.84
CA TRP A 250 -11.87 0.49 21.37
C TRP A 250 -13.34 0.13 21.09
N ASP A 251 -14.26 1.05 21.32
CA ASP A 251 -15.69 0.85 21.06
C ASP A 251 -15.93 0.60 19.56
N TYR A 252 -15.16 1.25 18.69
CA TYR A 252 -15.20 1.02 17.25
C TYR A 252 -14.72 -0.39 16.88
N PHE A 253 -13.50 -0.77 17.32
CA PHE A 253 -12.94 -2.10 17.07
C PHE A 253 -13.82 -3.22 17.63
N SER A 254 -14.23 -3.11 18.90
CA SER A 254 -15.02 -4.15 19.59
C SER A 254 -16.45 -4.28 19.07
N ALA A 255 -17.02 -3.22 18.47
CA ALA A 255 -18.28 -3.30 17.75
C ALA A 255 -18.14 -4.04 16.41
N MET A 256 -16.98 -3.89 15.75
CA MET A 256 -16.68 -4.50 14.47
C MET A 256 -16.31 -5.99 14.61
N ILE A 257 -15.47 -6.32 15.59
CA ILE A 257 -14.92 -7.66 15.81
C ILE A 257 -15.61 -8.33 17.02
N PRO A 258 -16.43 -9.38 16.82
CA PRO A 258 -17.13 -10.05 17.91
C PRO A 258 -16.16 -10.68 18.92
N TYR A 259 -16.53 -10.66 20.20
CA TYR A 259 -15.69 -11.15 21.30
C TYR A 259 -15.20 -12.59 21.11
N GLU A 260 -16.03 -13.50 20.58
CA GLU A 260 -15.65 -14.90 20.32
C GLU A 260 -14.47 -15.08 19.36
N TYR A 261 -14.07 -14.04 18.61
CA TYR A 261 -12.90 -14.07 17.74
C TYR A 261 -11.67 -13.33 18.30
N ARG A 262 -11.79 -12.75 19.51
CA ARG A 262 -10.71 -11.98 20.16
C ARG A 262 -10.56 -12.34 21.64
N GLU A 263 -10.82 -13.59 22.00
CA GLU A 263 -10.70 -14.09 23.39
C GLU A 263 -9.24 -14.04 23.89
N ASN A 264 -8.28 -14.16 22.97
CA ASN A 264 -6.84 -14.10 23.18
C ASN A 264 -6.28 -12.66 23.18
N LEU A 265 -7.08 -11.65 22.85
CA LEU A 265 -6.67 -10.25 22.90
C LEU A 265 -6.81 -9.73 24.34
N VAL A 266 -5.69 -9.60 25.04
CA VAL A 266 -5.65 -9.33 26.49
C VAL A 266 -5.28 -7.89 26.84
N GLU A 267 -4.56 -7.20 25.94
CA GLU A 267 -4.17 -5.81 26.13
C GLU A 267 -4.56 -4.93 24.94
N PHE A 268 -4.91 -3.68 25.24
CA PHE A 268 -5.09 -2.61 24.27
C PHE A 268 -4.14 -1.47 24.62
N ILE A 269 -3.29 -1.10 23.68
CA ILE A 269 -2.19 -0.17 23.88
C ILE A 269 -2.39 1.02 22.94
N ILE A 270 -2.18 2.21 23.50
CA ILE A 270 -2.17 3.46 22.73
C ILE A 270 -0.73 3.97 22.71
N PHE A 271 -0.21 4.18 21.51
CA PHE A 271 1.11 4.75 21.27
C PHE A 271 1.03 5.92 20.28
N THR A 272 2.18 6.52 19.98
CA THR A 272 2.37 7.28 18.74
C THR A 272 3.81 7.17 18.26
N ASP A 273 4.00 7.16 16.94
CA ASP A 273 5.27 7.43 16.26
C ASP A 273 5.26 8.77 15.50
N GLY A 274 4.12 9.46 15.46
CA GLY A 274 3.97 10.78 14.85
C GLY A 274 2.66 10.86 14.07
N SER A 275 2.66 11.67 13.00
CA SER A 275 1.52 11.81 12.08
C SER A 275 1.65 10.95 10.82
N ASP A 276 2.66 10.10 10.77
CA ASP A 276 3.02 9.22 9.67
C ASP A 276 3.66 7.97 10.30
N GLY A 277 3.45 6.80 9.72
CA GLY A 277 4.08 5.57 10.20
C GLY A 277 3.06 4.47 10.46
N THR A 278 3.15 3.86 11.63
CA THR A 278 2.39 2.65 11.99
C THR A 278 1.05 3.03 12.62
N LEU A 279 -0.05 2.91 11.86
CA LEU A 279 -1.38 3.21 12.38
C LEU A 279 -1.86 2.20 13.45
N ALA A 280 -1.56 0.91 13.27
CA ALA A 280 -1.84 -0.13 14.27
C ALA A 280 -0.91 -1.33 14.07
N MET A 281 -0.80 -2.16 15.10
CA MET A 281 -0.10 -3.45 15.06
C MET A 281 -0.65 -4.41 16.12
N VAL A 282 -0.47 -5.71 15.93
CA VAL A 282 -0.65 -6.72 16.99
C VAL A 282 0.66 -7.32 17.46
N ASP A 283 0.82 -7.35 18.79
CA ASP A 283 1.93 -8.04 19.45
C ASP A 283 1.45 -9.33 20.08
N SER A 284 2.30 -10.35 20.12
CA SER A 284 2.04 -11.59 20.84
C SER A 284 3.02 -11.81 21.98
N TYR A 285 2.51 -12.29 23.11
CA TYR A 285 3.31 -12.61 24.28
C TYR A 285 3.73 -14.07 24.26
N LEU A 286 5.04 -14.29 24.23
CA LEU A 286 5.64 -15.61 24.42
C LEU A 286 5.91 -15.86 25.91
N TYR A 287 5.30 -16.90 26.47
CA TYR A 287 5.52 -17.33 27.85
C TYR A 287 5.61 -18.85 27.94
N TYR A 288 5.89 -19.35 29.14
CA TYR A 288 6.12 -20.77 29.39
C TYR A 288 5.14 -21.34 30.39
N ASP A 289 4.64 -22.54 30.10
CA ASP A 289 3.82 -23.31 31.03
C ASP A 289 4.66 -23.93 32.17
N GLU A 290 4.00 -24.64 33.09
CA GLU A 290 4.69 -25.30 34.21
C GLU A 290 5.68 -26.42 33.80
N ASN A 291 5.64 -26.83 32.53
CA ASN A 291 6.49 -27.87 31.94
C ASN A 291 7.58 -27.28 31.02
N GLU A 292 7.80 -25.96 31.01
CA GLU A 292 8.73 -25.27 30.12
C GLU A 292 8.35 -25.42 28.63
N THR A 293 7.04 -25.55 28.33
CA THR A 293 6.50 -25.53 26.97
C THR A 293 6.16 -24.09 26.59
N PRO A 294 6.63 -23.59 25.43
CA PRO A 294 6.30 -22.25 24.96
C PRO A 294 4.80 -22.14 24.64
N ILE A 295 4.21 -21.00 24.95
CA ILE A 295 2.82 -20.62 24.65
C ILE A 295 2.83 -19.21 24.08
N ARG A 296 2.10 -19.02 22.97
CA ARG A 296 1.87 -17.74 22.29
C ARG A 296 0.37 -17.59 22.00
N ASP A 297 -0.40 -17.31 23.05
CA ASP A 297 -1.87 -17.27 23.00
C ASP A 297 -2.45 -15.99 23.65
N GLU A 298 -1.60 -15.04 24.00
CA GLU A 298 -2.02 -13.74 24.53
C GLU A 298 -1.47 -12.66 23.61
N TRP A 299 -2.36 -11.76 23.16
CA TRP A 299 -2.05 -10.73 22.19
C TRP A 299 -2.42 -9.34 22.70
N ALA A 300 -1.77 -8.32 22.15
CA ALA A 300 -2.09 -6.92 22.36
C ALA A 300 -2.39 -6.22 21.04
N LEU A 301 -3.45 -5.41 21.02
CA LEU A 301 -3.73 -4.50 19.92
C LEU A 301 -3.14 -3.14 20.27
N ASN A 302 -2.26 -2.64 19.41
CA ASN A 302 -1.63 -1.33 19.52
C ASN A 302 -2.23 -0.42 18.45
N VAL A 303 -2.59 0.82 18.80
CA VAL A 303 -3.09 1.81 17.84
C VAL A 303 -2.39 3.16 18.07
N ASP A 304 -1.93 3.77 16.98
CA ASP A 304 -1.45 5.15 16.99
C ASP A 304 -2.62 6.12 17.10
N ILE A 305 -2.59 6.94 18.14
CA ILE A 305 -3.65 7.90 18.42
C ILE A 305 -3.68 9.09 17.46
N GLU A 306 -2.54 9.51 16.91
CA GLU A 306 -2.47 10.64 15.98
C GLU A 306 -2.99 10.22 14.60
N ASP A 307 -2.64 9.02 14.14
CA ASP A 307 -3.09 8.52 12.83
C ASP A 307 -4.54 7.99 12.85
N ALA A 308 -5.03 7.56 14.02
CA ALA A 308 -6.43 7.14 14.17
C ALA A 308 -7.45 8.29 14.01
N PHE A 309 -7.01 9.55 14.02
CA PHE A 309 -7.89 10.72 13.97
C PHE A 309 -7.44 11.77 12.94
N ILE A 310 -8.34 12.10 12.00
CA ILE A 310 -8.13 13.20 11.04
C ILE A 310 -9.06 14.36 11.41
N ASP A 311 -8.51 15.56 11.59
CA ASP A 311 -9.24 16.77 11.98
C ASP A 311 -10.08 16.61 13.27
N GLY A 312 -9.68 15.69 14.16
CA GLY A 312 -10.35 15.39 15.43
C GLY A 312 -11.57 14.48 15.32
N GLU A 313 -11.76 13.82 14.18
CA GLU A 313 -12.77 12.77 13.98
C GLU A 313 -12.06 11.44 13.71
N LEU A 314 -12.62 10.34 14.20
CA LEU A 314 -12.06 9.00 14.01
C LEU A 314 -11.97 8.68 12.51
N TYR A 315 -10.80 8.23 12.05
CA TYR A 315 -10.53 7.93 10.66
C TYR A 315 -11.10 6.57 10.21
N ALA A 316 -12.40 6.41 10.39
CA ALA A 316 -13.15 5.17 10.16
C ALA A 316 -13.69 5.03 8.72
N ASP A 317 -12.98 5.56 7.72
CA ASP A 317 -13.37 5.36 6.32
C ASP A 317 -12.97 3.94 5.89
N SER A 318 -13.95 3.10 5.56
CA SER A 318 -13.71 1.73 5.12
C SER A 318 -13.31 1.60 3.65
N SER A 319 -13.48 2.67 2.86
CA SER A 319 -12.98 2.71 1.50
C SER A 319 -11.45 2.76 1.53
N ASP A 320 -10.91 3.60 2.40
CA ASP A 320 -9.50 3.90 2.44
C ASP A 320 -8.69 2.74 3.03
N THR A 321 -7.77 2.19 2.24
CA THR A 321 -6.86 1.11 2.65
C THR A 321 -5.78 1.57 3.62
N TYR A 322 -5.60 2.88 3.76
CA TYR A 322 -4.73 3.48 4.77
C TYR A 322 -5.53 4.00 5.98
N GLY A 323 -6.84 3.73 6.01
CA GLY A 323 -7.75 4.10 7.08
C GLY A 323 -7.74 3.14 8.26
N LEU A 324 -8.11 3.66 9.44
CA LEU A 324 -8.16 2.89 10.68
C LEU A 324 -9.02 1.63 10.55
N THR A 325 -10.13 1.72 9.82
CA THR A 325 -11.00 0.56 9.58
C THR A 325 -10.26 -0.59 8.92
N TYR A 326 -9.50 -0.27 7.87
CA TYR A 326 -8.77 -1.27 7.08
C TYR A 326 -7.66 -1.89 7.92
N THR A 327 -6.83 -1.05 8.55
CA THR A 327 -5.71 -1.51 9.38
C THR A 327 -6.18 -2.35 10.55
N LEU A 328 -7.28 -1.99 11.23
CA LEU A 328 -7.83 -2.82 12.31
C LEU A 328 -8.33 -4.19 11.83
N ILE A 329 -8.84 -4.30 10.61
CA ILE A 329 -9.26 -5.57 10.02
C ILE A 329 -8.02 -6.40 9.64
N HIS A 330 -6.97 -5.75 9.10
CA HIS A 330 -5.67 -6.37 8.84
C HIS A 330 -5.06 -6.97 10.09
N GLU A 331 -4.93 -6.18 11.15
CA GLU A 331 -4.42 -6.60 12.45
C GLU A 331 -5.24 -7.76 13.05
N PHE A 332 -6.55 -7.74 12.85
CA PHE A 332 -7.41 -8.85 13.23
C PHE A 332 -7.16 -10.11 12.39
N GLY A 333 -6.74 -9.98 11.14
CA GLY A 333 -6.30 -11.09 10.29
C GLY A 333 -5.20 -11.92 10.95
N HIS A 334 -4.20 -11.27 11.55
CA HIS A 334 -3.14 -11.94 12.31
C HIS A 334 -3.68 -12.76 13.50
N LEU A 335 -4.70 -12.26 14.20
CA LEU A 335 -5.37 -12.98 15.28
C LEU A 335 -6.17 -14.22 14.82
N LEU A 336 -6.40 -14.38 13.51
CA LEU A 336 -7.04 -15.56 12.93
C LEU A 336 -6.03 -16.58 12.41
N THR A 337 -4.83 -16.12 12.01
CA THR A 337 -3.89 -16.92 11.21
C THR A 337 -2.58 -17.25 11.92
N LEU A 338 -2.25 -16.55 13.02
CA LEU A 338 -0.95 -16.66 13.70
C LEU A 338 -1.03 -17.16 15.16
N THR A 339 -2.22 -17.52 15.63
CA THR A 339 -2.41 -18.00 17.01
C THR A 339 -1.83 -19.40 17.23
N ILE A 340 -1.77 -19.84 18.49
CA ILE A 340 -1.34 -21.20 18.84
C ILE A 340 -2.19 -22.32 18.22
N GLU A 341 -3.39 -22.00 17.72
CA GLU A 341 -4.22 -22.97 16.98
C GLU A 341 -3.81 -23.11 15.51
N GLN A 342 -2.93 -22.23 15.03
CA GLN A 342 -2.45 -22.18 13.65
C GLN A 342 -0.94 -22.45 13.57
N VAL A 343 -0.17 -21.97 14.56
CA VAL A 343 1.28 -21.97 14.55
C VAL A 343 1.79 -22.45 15.91
N GLU A 344 2.52 -23.57 15.92
CA GLU A 344 3.20 -24.05 17.12
C GLU A 344 4.35 -23.08 17.45
N PRO A 345 4.31 -22.39 18.60
CA PRO A 345 5.30 -21.38 18.92
C PRO A 345 6.64 -22.01 19.21
N VAL A 346 7.69 -21.43 18.64
CA VAL A 346 9.07 -21.83 18.94
C VAL A 346 9.82 -20.62 19.50
N ASP A 347 10.50 -20.84 20.63
CA ASP A 347 11.34 -19.80 21.23
C ASP A 347 12.79 -19.96 20.73
N TRP A 348 13.34 -18.89 20.17
CA TRP A 348 14.70 -18.85 19.67
C TRP A 348 15.32 -17.47 19.95
N TYR A 349 16.50 -17.46 20.57
CA TYR A 349 17.26 -16.22 20.87
C TYR A 349 18.62 -16.20 20.16
N THR A 350 18.95 -17.28 19.45
CA THR A 350 20.22 -17.46 18.78
C THR A 350 20.01 -18.10 17.42
N GLU A 351 20.94 -17.84 16.50
CA GLU A 351 20.97 -18.47 15.18
C GLU A 351 21.01 -20.01 15.26
N GLU A 352 21.65 -20.58 16.29
CA GLU A 352 21.68 -22.03 16.50
C GLU A 352 20.29 -22.57 16.90
N GLU A 353 19.57 -21.85 17.77
CA GLU A 353 18.20 -22.21 18.17
C GLU A 353 17.22 -22.05 17.02
N TYR A 354 17.32 -20.95 16.25
CA TYR A 354 16.51 -20.73 15.05
C TYR A 354 16.70 -21.85 14.03
N ASN A 355 17.95 -22.16 13.66
CA ASN A 355 18.23 -23.23 12.69
C ASN A 355 17.74 -24.60 13.20
N THR A 356 17.84 -24.85 14.50
CA THR A 356 17.33 -26.09 15.11
C THR A 356 15.81 -26.16 15.03
N ALA A 357 15.12 -25.05 15.28
CA ALA A 357 13.67 -24.93 15.16
C ALA A 357 13.21 -25.12 13.71
N PHE A 358 13.85 -24.41 12.79
CA PHE A 358 13.61 -24.50 11.35
C PHE A 358 13.81 -25.93 10.83
N GLU A 359 14.93 -26.60 11.18
CA GLU A 359 15.18 -28.00 10.79
C GLU A 359 14.19 -29.00 11.42
N ALA A 360 13.56 -28.64 12.55
CA ALA A 360 12.58 -29.47 13.23
C ALA A 360 11.16 -29.27 12.70
N CYS A 361 10.90 -28.20 11.94
CA CYS A 361 9.61 -27.92 11.35
C CYS A 361 9.42 -28.79 10.10
N ASP A 362 8.43 -29.68 10.13
CA ASP A 362 8.05 -30.51 8.98
C ASP A 362 7.17 -29.72 7.96
N GLY A 363 6.66 -28.54 8.35
CA GLY A 363 5.72 -27.71 7.60
C GLY A 363 6.28 -26.32 7.22
N VAL A 364 5.40 -25.32 7.20
CA VAL A 364 5.78 -23.93 6.87
C VAL A 364 6.34 -23.27 8.12
N PHE A 365 7.58 -22.81 8.07
CA PHE A 365 8.21 -22.09 9.18
C PHE A 365 8.10 -20.58 8.95
N ILE A 366 7.49 -19.88 9.90
CA ILE A 366 7.30 -18.42 9.89
C ILE A 366 7.85 -17.81 11.19
N ARG A 367 7.79 -16.48 11.31
CA ARG A 367 8.28 -15.73 12.47
C ARG A 367 7.74 -16.27 13.80
N GLU A 368 6.45 -16.58 13.86
CA GLU A 368 5.75 -17.01 15.07
C GLU A 368 6.11 -18.44 15.49
N GLY A 369 6.55 -19.28 14.54
CA GLY A 369 6.91 -20.67 14.76
C GLY A 369 6.65 -21.59 13.57
N CYS A 370 6.36 -22.85 13.85
CA CYS A 370 6.07 -23.85 12.82
C CYS A 370 4.55 -23.95 12.61
N ALA A 371 4.06 -23.63 11.42
CA ALA A 371 2.65 -23.70 11.10
C ALA A 371 2.15 -25.16 11.09
N ASP A 372 0.95 -25.36 11.64
CA ASP A 372 0.28 -26.65 11.64
C ASP A 372 -0.13 -27.05 10.21
N GLU A 373 -0.09 -28.36 9.90
CA GLU A 373 -0.43 -28.90 8.56
C GLU A 373 -1.87 -28.55 8.14
N ASP A 374 -2.79 -28.46 9.10
CA ASP A 374 -4.22 -28.15 8.87
C ASP A 374 -4.56 -26.65 9.07
N SER A 375 -3.55 -25.77 9.23
CA SER A 375 -3.76 -24.33 9.45
C SER A 375 -4.12 -23.56 8.17
N TYR A 376 -4.77 -22.41 8.31
CA TYR A 376 -5.07 -21.52 7.19
C TYR A 376 -3.81 -21.00 6.53
N ILE A 377 -2.77 -20.68 7.30
CA ILE A 377 -1.51 -20.16 6.77
C ILE A 377 -0.74 -21.23 5.98
N THR A 378 -0.77 -22.49 6.39
CA THR A 378 -0.22 -23.60 5.59
C THR A 378 -0.99 -23.76 4.28
N ALA A 379 -2.33 -23.78 4.32
CA ALA A 379 -3.14 -23.89 3.11
C ALA A 379 -2.89 -22.72 2.14
N PHE A 380 -2.79 -21.50 2.67
CA PHE A 380 -2.52 -20.30 1.88
C PHE A 380 -1.11 -20.33 1.27
N TYR A 381 -0.11 -20.80 2.01
CA TYR A 381 1.24 -21.01 1.48
C TYR A 381 1.25 -22.02 0.32
N GLU A 382 0.58 -23.16 0.50
CA GLU A 382 0.51 -24.21 -0.52
C GLU A 382 -0.15 -23.74 -1.82
N ASP A 383 -1.18 -22.90 -1.71
CA ASP A 383 -1.92 -22.40 -2.87
C ASP A 383 -1.17 -21.28 -3.60
N PHE A 384 -0.45 -20.39 -2.88
CA PHE A 384 0.01 -19.13 -3.46
C PHE A 384 1.52 -18.86 -3.37
N TRP A 385 2.25 -19.47 -2.42
CA TRP A 385 3.64 -19.09 -2.15
C TRP A 385 4.69 -20.07 -2.67
N THR A 386 4.35 -21.34 -2.93
CA THR A 386 5.36 -22.37 -3.24
C THR A 386 6.26 -22.04 -4.44
N ASP A 387 5.73 -21.29 -5.41
CA ASP A 387 6.44 -20.92 -6.64
C ASP A 387 7.35 -19.68 -6.46
N ILE A 388 7.09 -18.84 -5.46
CA ILE A 388 7.79 -17.55 -5.23
C ILE A 388 8.62 -17.53 -3.94
N TYR A 389 8.35 -18.44 -2.99
CA TYR A 389 8.98 -18.47 -1.68
C TYR A 389 10.51 -18.54 -1.76
N GLY A 390 11.06 -19.34 -2.68
CA GLY A 390 12.52 -19.48 -2.80
C GLY A 390 13.23 -18.19 -3.24
N GLU A 391 12.55 -17.29 -3.93
CA GLU A 391 13.08 -15.97 -4.30
C GLU A 391 12.95 -14.99 -3.13
N TRP A 392 11.78 -14.96 -2.48
CA TRP A 392 11.53 -14.15 -1.29
C TRP A 392 12.46 -14.51 -0.13
N ASP A 393 12.73 -15.81 0.07
CA ASP A 393 13.60 -16.34 1.14
C ASP A 393 15.04 -15.82 1.02
N GLU A 394 15.50 -15.44 -0.18
CA GLU A 394 16.82 -14.81 -0.34
C GLU A 394 16.86 -13.36 0.19
N ILE A 395 15.72 -12.65 0.16
CA ILE A 395 15.59 -11.24 0.53
C ILE A 395 15.71 -11.05 2.05
N GLN A 396 15.15 -11.98 2.83
CA GLN A 396 15.17 -11.90 4.30
C GLN A 396 16.59 -11.90 4.91
N TYR A 397 17.60 -12.27 4.13
CA TYR A 397 19.00 -12.30 4.57
C TYR A 397 19.77 -11.00 4.26
N ILE A 398 19.12 -10.02 3.65
CA ILE A 398 19.70 -8.68 3.43
C ILE A 398 19.70 -7.93 4.78
N LEU A 399 20.86 -7.42 5.17
CA LEU A 399 21.07 -6.79 6.49
C LEU A 399 20.98 -5.26 6.46
N ASP A 400 21.05 -4.68 5.27
CA ASP A 400 20.97 -3.23 5.06
C ASP A 400 19.52 -2.90 4.72
N ASP A 401 18.89 -2.04 5.50
CA ASP A 401 17.44 -1.79 5.43
C ASP A 401 17.04 -1.24 4.05
N ASP A 402 17.81 -0.30 3.50
CA ASP A 402 17.57 0.26 2.17
C ASP A 402 17.65 -0.84 1.10
N GLU A 403 18.71 -1.67 1.13
CA GLU A 403 18.85 -2.80 0.20
C GLU A 403 17.75 -3.85 0.37
N TYR A 404 17.26 -4.07 1.59
CA TYR A 404 16.17 -5.00 1.91
C TYR A 404 14.86 -4.53 1.30
N TYR A 405 14.45 -3.29 1.58
CA TYR A 405 13.21 -2.73 1.08
C TYR A 405 13.24 -2.57 -0.45
N ASP A 406 14.38 -2.20 -1.04
CA ASP A 406 14.55 -2.16 -2.50
C ASP A 406 14.37 -3.54 -3.14
N ALA A 407 14.95 -4.58 -2.54
CA ALA A 407 14.84 -5.95 -3.04
C ALA A 407 13.42 -6.51 -2.87
N LEU A 408 12.80 -6.28 -1.71
CA LEU A 408 11.42 -6.67 -1.43
C LEU A 408 10.44 -6.02 -2.41
N TYR A 409 10.65 -4.74 -2.68
CA TYR A 409 9.84 -4.03 -3.64
C TYR A 409 10.05 -4.54 -5.07
N THR A 410 11.30 -4.81 -5.46
CA THR A 410 11.61 -5.41 -6.76
C THR A 410 10.91 -6.76 -6.92
N PHE A 411 10.93 -7.59 -5.87
CA PHE A 411 10.21 -8.85 -5.82
C PHE A 411 8.70 -8.65 -5.98
N TYR A 412 8.10 -7.68 -5.28
CA TYR A 412 6.71 -7.31 -5.49
C TYR A 412 6.41 -6.97 -6.96
N LEU A 413 7.25 -6.17 -7.63
CA LEU A 413 7.04 -5.80 -9.04
C LEU A 413 7.12 -6.98 -10.00
N ASP A 414 8.05 -7.91 -9.76
CA ASP A 414 8.19 -9.11 -10.58
C ASP A 414 7.02 -10.09 -10.38
N HIS A 415 6.37 -10.02 -9.23
CA HIS A 415 5.25 -10.87 -8.82
C HIS A 415 3.97 -10.07 -8.56
N GLU A 416 3.78 -8.95 -9.25
CA GLU A 416 2.75 -7.96 -8.95
C GLU A 416 1.30 -8.50 -9.05
N GLU A 417 1.09 -9.57 -9.82
CA GLU A 417 -0.20 -10.26 -9.94
C GLU A 417 -0.48 -11.25 -8.78
N GLN A 418 0.53 -11.55 -7.96
CA GLN A 418 0.42 -12.39 -6.76
C GLN A 418 -0.21 -11.63 -5.61
N PHE A 419 0.10 -10.35 -5.43
CA PHE A 419 -0.20 -9.63 -4.20
C PHE A 419 -1.33 -8.60 -4.36
N VAL A 420 -2.11 -8.43 -3.30
CA VAL A 420 -3.20 -7.43 -3.27
C VAL A 420 -2.66 -6.00 -3.24
N ASN A 421 -1.46 -5.79 -2.68
CA ASN A 421 -0.62 -4.59 -2.78
C ASN A 421 0.86 -4.94 -2.49
N ASP A 422 1.73 -3.94 -2.45
CA ASP A 422 3.15 -4.09 -2.13
C ASP A 422 3.41 -4.50 -0.68
N TYR A 423 2.61 -4.02 0.28
CA TYR A 423 2.74 -4.40 1.67
C TYR A 423 2.56 -5.91 1.89
N ALA A 424 1.62 -6.55 1.18
CA ALA A 424 1.43 -8.00 1.20
C ALA A 424 2.66 -8.81 0.74
N ALA A 425 3.64 -8.21 0.07
CA ALA A 425 4.86 -8.92 -0.31
C ALA A 425 5.86 -9.07 0.85
N THR A 426 5.65 -8.35 1.97
CA THR A 426 6.55 -8.31 3.14
C THR A 426 6.88 -9.71 3.64
N ASP A 427 5.85 -10.50 3.95
CA ASP A 427 5.98 -11.91 4.28
C ASP A 427 4.62 -12.62 4.15
N LEU A 428 4.62 -13.94 4.35
CA LEU A 428 3.43 -14.79 4.26
C LEU A 428 2.32 -14.40 5.27
N GLY A 429 2.71 -13.98 6.48
CA GLY A 429 1.79 -13.53 7.52
C GLY A 429 1.10 -12.23 7.14
N GLU A 430 1.86 -11.26 6.63
CA GLU A 430 1.29 -10.00 6.13
C GLU A 430 0.41 -10.22 4.89
N ASP A 431 0.80 -11.11 3.96
CA ASP A 431 0.00 -11.40 2.76
C ASP A 431 -1.38 -11.98 3.09
N ILE A 432 -1.45 -12.94 4.02
CA ILE A 432 -2.72 -13.55 4.41
C ILE A 432 -3.60 -12.56 5.19
N ALA A 433 -3.01 -11.72 6.05
CA ALA A 433 -3.73 -10.68 6.78
C ALA A 433 -4.27 -9.60 5.84
N GLU A 434 -3.45 -9.14 4.89
CA GLU A 434 -3.83 -8.13 3.90
C GLU A 434 -4.91 -8.68 2.96
N SER A 435 -4.76 -9.93 2.50
CA SER A 435 -5.75 -10.61 1.67
C SER A 435 -7.08 -10.81 2.41
N PHE A 436 -7.04 -11.05 3.72
CA PHE A 436 -8.24 -11.10 4.56
C PHE A 436 -8.92 -9.72 4.66
N ALA A 437 -8.16 -8.66 4.87
CA ALA A 437 -8.68 -7.30 4.90
C ALA A 437 -9.37 -6.92 3.57
N TYR A 438 -8.74 -7.22 2.42
CA TYR A 438 -9.36 -7.10 1.10
C TYR A 438 -10.65 -7.91 1.00
N PHE A 439 -10.64 -9.18 1.41
CA PHE A 439 -11.83 -10.04 1.42
C PHE A 439 -12.98 -9.41 2.20
N VAL A 440 -12.71 -8.80 3.36
CA VAL A 440 -13.72 -8.17 4.20
C VAL A 440 -14.27 -6.89 3.58
N VAL A 441 -13.41 -5.95 3.18
CA VAL A 441 -13.85 -4.59 2.79
C VAL A 441 -14.28 -4.50 1.32
N ARG A 442 -13.73 -5.33 0.42
CA ARG A 442 -14.05 -5.28 -1.01
C ARG A 442 -15.18 -6.24 -1.38
N GLU A 443 -15.77 -6.00 -2.55
CA GLU A 443 -16.74 -6.92 -3.15
C GLU A 443 -16.05 -8.19 -3.64
N LYS A 444 -16.83 -9.26 -3.79
CA LYS A 444 -16.30 -10.54 -4.28
C LYS A 444 -15.74 -10.36 -5.70
N PRO A 445 -14.45 -10.67 -5.96
CA PRO A 445 -13.87 -10.50 -7.29
C PRO A 445 -14.49 -11.47 -8.31
N LEU A 446 -14.38 -11.11 -9.59
CA LEU A 446 -14.91 -11.87 -10.72
C LEU A 446 -13.82 -12.37 -11.68
N GLY A 447 -12.58 -11.89 -11.53
CA GLY A 447 -11.45 -12.27 -12.37
C GLY A 447 -10.75 -13.55 -11.91
N ASP A 448 -9.59 -13.77 -12.51
CA ASP A 448 -8.76 -14.98 -12.41
C ASP A 448 -7.27 -14.67 -12.20
N SER A 449 -6.94 -13.48 -11.68
CA SER A 449 -5.59 -13.16 -11.24
C SER A 449 -5.31 -13.72 -9.83
N ILE A 450 -4.05 -13.96 -9.48
CA ILE A 450 -3.72 -14.70 -8.24
C ILE A 450 -4.13 -13.89 -6.99
N TRP A 451 -3.95 -12.57 -6.97
CA TRP A 451 -4.45 -11.75 -5.86
C TRP A 451 -5.98 -11.82 -5.69
N GLU A 452 -6.75 -12.00 -6.78
CA GLU A 452 -8.19 -12.26 -6.69
C GLU A 452 -8.48 -13.66 -6.14
N GLU A 453 -7.67 -14.66 -6.51
CA GLU A 453 -7.76 -16.02 -5.98
C GLU A 453 -7.47 -16.05 -4.47
N LYS A 454 -6.53 -15.24 -3.97
CA LYS A 454 -6.28 -15.04 -2.53
C LYS A 454 -7.48 -14.48 -1.79
N MET A 455 -8.22 -13.54 -2.38
CA MET A 455 -9.50 -13.10 -1.79
C MET A 455 -10.56 -14.21 -1.85
N LEU A 456 -10.55 -15.04 -2.89
CA LEU A 456 -11.48 -16.16 -3.06
C LEU A 456 -11.21 -17.31 -2.08
N PHE A 457 -9.97 -17.49 -1.63
CA PHE A 457 -9.57 -18.46 -0.61
C PHE A 457 -10.48 -18.38 0.63
N PHE A 458 -10.73 -17.18 1.16
CA PHE A 458 -11.58 -17.02 2.34
C PHE A 458 -13.06 -17.36 2.10
N TYR A 459 -13.53 -17.35 0.84
CA TYR A 459 -14.89 -17.78 0.52
C TYR A 459 -15.11 -19.29 0.59
N ASP A 460 -14.05 -20.09 0.70
CA ASP A 460 -14.14 -21.54 0.86
C ASP A 460 -14.41 -21.97 2.31
N TYR A 461 -14.37 -21.01 3.25
CA TYR A 461 -14.63 -21.20 4.68
C TYR A 461 -15.93 -20.49 5.09
N ASP A 462 -16.95 -21.27 5.48
CA ASP A 462 -18.28 -20.73 5.85
C ASP A 462 -18.16 -19.73 7.02
N GLU A 463 -17.27 -20.00 7.98
CA GLU A 463 -16.97 -19.16 9.13
C GLU A 463 -16.42 -17.78 8.76
N PHE A 464 -15.54 -17.67 7.76
CA PHE A 464 -15.03 -16.38 7.31
C PHE A 464 -16.08 -15.60 6.54
N VAL A 465 -16.96 -16.28 5.78
CA VAL A 465 -18.10 -15.64 5.11
C VAL A 465 -19.10 -15.06 6.12
N ASP A 466 -19.41 -15.79 7.19
CA ASP A 466 -20.28 -15.32 8.27
C ASP A 466 -19.65 -14.17 9.07
N LEU A 467 -18.34 -14.26 9.34
CA LEU A 467 -17.57 -13.21 10.00
C LEU A 467 -17.53 -11.93 9.16
N ARG A 468 -17.23 -12.03 7.86
CA ARG A 468 -17.30 -10.91 6.91
C ARG A 468 -18.66 -10.22 6.92
N HIS A 469 -19.75 -10.98 6.90
CA HIS A 469 -21.10 -10.38 6.98
C HIS A 469 -21.33 -9.64 8.30
N SER A 470 -20.78 -10.15 9.39
CA SER A 470 -20.90 -9.53 10.72
C SER A 470 -20.10 -8.23 10.79
N ILE A 471 -18.84 -8.25 10.35
CA ILE A 471 -17.96 -7.07 10.28
C ILE A 471 -18.59 -5.97 9.40
N ARG A 472 -18.98 -6.30 8.17
CA ARG A 472 -19.59 -5.33 7.23
C ARG A 472 -20.95 -4.80 7.67
N ALA A 473 -21.62 -5.46 8.62
CA ALA A 473 -22.88 -4.96 9.18
C ALA A 473 -22.65 -4.00 10.37
N ALA A 474 -21.45 -4.01 10.94
CA ALA A 474 -21.02 -3.14 12.04
C ALA A 474 -20.29 -1.88 11.55
N MET A 475 -19.61 -1.97 10.40
CA MET A 475 -19.15 -0.84 9.58
C MET A 475 -20.35 -0.02 9.08
#